data_AF-A0A6P0SMQ6-F1
#
_entry.id   AF-A0A6P0SMQ6-F1
#
_cell.length_a   1.000
_cell.length_b   1.000
_cell.length_c   1.000
_cell.angle_alpha   90.00
_cell.angle_beta   90.00
_cell.angle_gamma   90.00
#
_symmetry.space_group_name_H-M   'P 1'
#
loop_
_entity.id
_entity.type
_entity.pdbx_description
1 polymer ?
#
loop_
_entity_poly.entity_id
_entity_poly.type
_entity_poly.pdbx_seq_one_letter_code
_entity_poly.pdbx_strand_id
1 'polypeptide(L)'
;MTDIQRPNYFTSQFLVQEDFNDEQAYHRDLRKRHNRSLHEWGVVEGLEVSRKAEKQIAVTRGMAIDNEGRDIIILSDSPLPDTINLDGLELNTTIEITIIYREIPENPYQVEVGGETKFTRTSERPKFVIYGGTTRQDNLQDGNVDIKTGNAPTDGTVVRLAQVRLDNNGNVSTVDNSVRKLAGAKLPSPRQFLVGTAQNGELIPVPAGTVDDWVIFVSPRELEVRKVTGDPFLQDFKMEVSAQPETNGWIIRCYSQKLSTDQVTPGIANYMLLRK
;
A
#
# COMPACT_ATOMS: atom_id res chain seq x y z
N MET A 1 -26.91 10.07 4.29
CA MET A 1 -26.71 11.21 5.20
C MET A 1 -26.65 12.48 4.38
N THR A 2 -27.44 13.49 4.72
CA THR A 2 -27.42 14.81 4.08
C THR A 2 -26.38 15.73 4.73
N ASP A 3 -26.11 15.56 6.02
CA ASP A 3 -25.22 16.40 6.83
C ASP A 3 -24.30 15.59 7.75
N ILE A 4 -23.24 16.23 8.25
CA ILE A 4 -22.36 15.69 9.29
C ILE A 4 -22.82 16.29 10.62
N GLN A 5 -23.34 15.45 11.50
CA GLN A 5 -23.89 15.86 12.79
C GLN A 5 -23.23 15.10 13.93
N ARG A 6 -23.19 15.73 15.10
CA ARG A 6 -22.79 15.11 16.37
C ARG A 6 -23.81 15.49 17.43
N PRO A 7 -24.01 14.65 18.47
CA PRO A 7 -24.89 15.01 19.58
C PRO A 7 -24.47 16.35 20.22
N ASN A 8 -25.46 17.16 20.60
CA ASN A 8 -25.26 18.39 21.35
C ASN A 8 -25.89 18.23 22.73
N TYR A 9 -25.07 17.83 23.71
CA TYR A 9 -25.54 17.57 25.06
C TYR A 9 -25.91 18.83 25.82
N PHE A 10 -26.96 18.76 26.63
CA PHE A 10 -27.36 19.82 27.55
C PHE A 10 -27.73 19.28 28.93
N THR A 11 -27.73 20.17 29.93
CA THR A 11 -28.02 19.79 31.31
C THR A 11 -29.42 19.19 31.46
N SER A 12 -29.52 18.10 32.20
CA SER A 12 -30.77 17.35 32.43
C SER A 12 -31.35 16.68 31.19
N GLN A 13 -30.57 16.51 30.12
CA GLN A 13 -30.95 15.67 29.00
C GLN A 13 -30.95 14.19 29.42
N PHE A 14 -32.01 13.46 29.06
CA PHE A 14 -32.05 12.01 29.17
C PHE A 14 -31.41 11.39 27.91
N LEU A 15 -30.39 10.55 28.09
CA LEU A 15 -29.67 9.91 27.00
C LEU A 15 -30.22 8.51 26.72
N VAL A 16 -30.36 8.18 25.44
CA VAL A 16 -30.77 6.85 24.96
C VAL A 16 -29.66 6.20 24.12
N GLN A 17 -29.84 4.92 23.80
CA GLN A 17 -28.87 4.15 23.01
C GLN A 17 -28.50 4.83 21.69
N GLU A 18 -29.47 5.47 21.02
CA GLU A 18 -29.25 6.15 19.74
C GLU A 18 -28.26 7.33 19.87
N ASP A 19 -28.32 8.10 20.95
CA ASP A 19 -27.38 9.22 21.19
C ASP A 19 -25.93 8.73 21.24
N PHE A 20 -25.68 7.58 21.88
CA PHE A 20 -24.34 6.98 21.99
C PHE A 20 -23.89 6.32 20.69
N ASN A 21 -24.82 5.75 19.93
CA ASN A 21 -24.52 5.19 18.62
C ASN A 21 -24.11 6.31 17.64
N ASP A 22 -24.83 7.42 17.66
CA ASP A 22 -24.55 8.58 16.83
C ASP A 22 -23.22 9.24 17.20
N GLU A 23 -22.91 9.35 18.50
CA GLU A 23 -21.61 9.84 18.97
C GLU A 23 -20.45 8.95 18.48
N GLN A 24 -20.57 7.62 18.64
CA GLN A 24 -19.55 6.68 18.18
C GLN A 24 -19.39 6.70 16.65
N ALA A 25 -20.51 6.72 15.92
CA ALA A 25 -20.52 6.79 14.46
C ALA A 25 -19.85 8.08 13.98
N TYR A 26 -20.14 9.23 14.60
CA TYR A 26 -19.51 10.50 14.26
C TYR A 26 -17.98 10.43 14.34
N HIS A 27 -17.42 9.95 15.45
CA HIS A 27 -15.98 9.85 15.62
C HIS A 27 -15.33 8.83 14.68
N ARG A 28 -15.93 7.63 14.57
CA ARG A 28 -15.44 6.57 13.68
C ARG A 28 -15.45 7.01 12.23
N ASP A 29 -16.55 7.61 11.77
CA ASP A 29 -16.73 8.00 10.38
C ASP A 29 -15.88 9.23 10.01
N LEU A 30 -15.62 10.13 10.96
CA LEU A 30 -14.68 11.23 10.79
C LEU A 30 -13.23 10.72 10.65
N ARG A 31 -12.83 9.72 11.46
CA ARG A 31 -11.52 9.05 11.33
C ARG A 31 -11.38 8.33 9.99
N LYS A 32 -12.37 7.53 9.60
CA LYS A 32 -12.40 6.88 8.27
C LYS A 32 -12.33 7.90 7.13
N ARG A 33 -12.98 9.06 7.29
CA ARG A 33 -12.93 10.17 6.33
C ARG A 33 -11.55 10.79 6.25
N HIS A 34 -10.93 11.09 7.39
CA HIS A 34 -9.57 11.58 7.45
C HIS A 34 -8.62 10.63 6.70
N ASN A 35 -8.69 9.33 7.02
CA ASN A 35 -7.89 8.29 6.39
C ASN A 35 -8.07 8.25 4.86
N ARG A 36 -9.30 8.08 4.36
CA ARG A 36 -9.52 7.94 2.89
C ARG A 36 -9.28 9.23 2.08
N SER A 37 -9.36 10.39 2.73
CA SER A 37 -9.23 11.70 2.08
C SER A 37 -7.80 12.21 2.08
N LEU A 38 -7.03 11.95 3.14
CA LEU A 38 -5.68 12.49 3.32
C LEU A 38 -4.58 11.44 3.22
N HIS A 39 -4.93 10.15 3.19
CA HIS A 39 -3.97 9.05 3.06
C HIS A 39 -4.35 8.09 1.94
N GLU A 40 -3.33 7.56 1.27
CA GLU A 40 -3.43 6.39 0.41
C GLU A 40 -3.54 5.14 1.28
N TRP A 41 -4.40 4.21 0.87
CA TRP A 41 -4.52 2.91 1.52
C TRP A 41 -3.26 2.06 1.29
N GLY A 42 -2.97 1.15 2.21
CA GLY A 42 -1.78 0.30 2.19
C GLY A 42 -1.27 -0.04 3.60
N VAL A 43 -0.10 -0.66 3.65
CA VAL A 43 0.64 -0.93 4.90
C VAL A 43 1.26 0.36 5.42
N VAL A 44 0.96 0.72 6.66
CA VAL A 44 1.54 1.88 7.35
C VAL A 44 2.88 1.52 7.96
N GLU A 45 2.90 0.44 8.74
CA GLU A 45 4.10 -0.08 9.39
C GLU A 45 3.96 -1.58 9.70
N GLY A 46 5.09 -2.28 9.80
CA GLY A 46 5.12 -3.69 10.14
C GLY A 46 4.40 -4.58 9.11
N LEU A 47 3.62 -5.55 9.60
CA LEU A 47 2.87 -6.51 8.78
C LEU A 47 3.73 -7.27 7.75
N GLU A 48 5.01 -7.45 8.07
CA GLU A 48 5.95 -8.19 7.25
C GLU A 48 5.70 -9.69 7.36
N VAL A 49 5.69 -10.36 6.22
CA VAL A 49 5.56 -11.82 6.16
C VAL A 49 6.95 -12.46 6.16
N SER A 50 7.14 -13.48 6.96
CA SER A 50 8.38 -14.26 7.00
C SER A 50 8.09 -15.75 7.03
N ARG A 51 9.00 -16.56 6.49
CA ARG A 51 8.92 -18.01 6.63
C ARG A 51 9.22 -18.39 8.09
N LYS A 52 8.32 -19.16 8.72
CA LYS A 52 8.54 -19.66 10.08
C LYS A 52 8.93 -21.14 10.11
N ALA A 53 8.31 -21.95 9.26
CA ALA A 53 8.61 -23.37 9.11
C ALA A 53 8.48 -23.78 7.63
N GLU A 54 8.47 -25.08 7.33
CA GLU A 54 8.27 -25.57 5.96
C GLU A 54 6.94 -25.10 5.37
N LYS A 55 5.82 -25.28 6.07
CA LYS A 55 4.47 -24.91 5.60
C LYS A 55 3.81 -23.85 6.47
N GLN A 56 4.61 -22.99 7.08
CA GLN A 56 4.12 -21.96 7.98
C GLN A 56 4.84 -20.64 7.73
N ILE A 57 4.06 -19.58 7.73
CA ILE A 57 4.54 -18.20 7.70
C ILE A 57 4.14 -17.49 9.00
N ALA A 58 4.88 -16.44 9.35
CA ALA A 58 4.51 -15.52 10.43
C ALA A 58 4.32 -14.13 9.83
N VAL A 59 3.37 -13.37 10.39
CA VAL A 59 3.15 -11.96 10.05
C VAL A 59 3.48 -11.12 11.27
N THR A 60 4.36 -10.15 11.12
CA THR A 60 4.71 -9.25 12.23
C THR A 60 3.54 -8.34 12.60
N ARG A 61 3.53 -7.86 13.85
CA ARG A 61 2.59 -6.82 14.29
C ARG A 61 2.71 -5.57 13.41
N GLY A 62 1.66 -4.76 13.38
CA GLY A 62 1.67 -3.53 12.59
C GLY A 62 0.28 -3.03 12.25
N MET A 63 0.24 -2.10 11.30
CA MET A 63 -0.96 -1.39 10.92
C MET A 63 -1.04 -1.22 9.40
N ALA A 64 -2.26 -1.35 8.88
CA ALA A 64 -2.63 -1.00 7.53
C ALA A 64 -3.91 -0.17 7.52
N ILE A 65 -4.15 0.50 6.39
CA ILE A 65 -5.38 1.23 6.10
C ILE A 65 -5.95 0.66 4.80
N ASP A 66 -7.24 0.34 4.77
CA ASP A 66 -7.91 -0.10 3.53
C ASP A 66 -8.53 1.08 2.75
N ASN A 67 -9.11 0.79 1.59
CA ASN A 67 -9.67 1.83 0.72
C ASN A 67 -10.89 2.58 1.31
N GLU A 68 -11.55 2.02 2.32
CA GLU A 68 -12.64 2.66 3.06
C GLU A 68 -12.13 3.58 4.18
N GLY A 69 -10.82 3.56 4.44
CA GLY A 69 -10.17 4.31 5.50
C GLY A 69 -10.26 3.62 6.86
N ARG A 70 -10.55 2.32 6.91
CA ARG A 70 -10.59 1.54 8.15
C ARG A 70 -9.17 1.14 8.54
N ASP A 71 -8.89 1.24 9.83
CA ASP A 71 -7.60 0.86 10.38
C ASP A 71 -7.58 -0.65 10.67
N ILE A 72 -6.59 -1.34 10.14
CA ILE A 72 -6.37 -2.78 10.32
C ILE A 72 -5.12 -2.94 11.17
N ILE A 73 -5.29 -3.30 12.45
CA ILE A 73 -4.20 -3.28 13.42
C ILE A 73 -4.00 -4.68 14.02
N ILE A 74 -2.76 -5.17 13.98
CA ILE A 74 -2.33 -6.34 14.75
C ILE A 74 -1.64 -5.82 16.02
N LEU A 75 -2.36 -5.89 17.15
CA LEU A 75 -1.83 -5.55 18.48
C LEU A 75 -0.93 -6.66 19.03
N SER A 76 -0.18 -6.35 20.09
CA SER A 76 0.79 -7.29 20.68
C SER A 76 0.13 -8.49 21.38
N ASP A 77 -1.10 -8.32 21.83
CA ASP A 77 -1.98 -9.29 22.48
C ASP A 77 -3.15 -9.70 21.56
N SER A 78 -2.98 -9.52 20.25
CA SER A 78 -3.98 -9.88 19.26
C SER A 78 -4.29 -11.39 19.34
N PRO A 79 -5.58 -11.79 19.27
CA PRO A 79 -5.96 -13.21 19.21
C PRO A 79 -5.74 -13.84 17.81
N LEU A 80 -5.11 -13.10 16.89
CA LEU A 80 -4.67 -13.66 15.61
C LEU A 80 -3.59 -14.72 15.85
N PRO A 81 -3.54 -15.77 15.03
CA PRO A 81 -2.50 -16.76 15.13
C PRO A 81 -1.12 -16.13 14.83
N ASP A 82 -0.11 -16.45 15.66
CA ASP A 82 1.28 -16.04 15.45
C ASP A 82 1.86 -16.58 14.12
N THR A 83 1.32 -17.70 13.66
CA THR A 83 1.72 -18.38 12.43
C THR A 83 0.51 -18.82 11.63
N ILE A 84 0.56 -18.63 10.32
CA ILE A 84 -0.46 -19.10 9.38
C ILE A 84 0.01 -20.43 8.80
N ASN A 85 -0.78 -21.49 9.03
CA ASN A 85 -0.59 -22.78 8.38
C ASN A 85 -1.00 -22.72 6.90
N LEU A 86 -0.13 -23.23 6.02
CA LEU A 86 -0.27 -23.32 4.56
C LEU A 86 -0.51 -24.76 4.07
N ASP A 87 -0.69 -25.71 4.99
CA ASP A 87 -1.05 -27.09 4.69
C ASP A 87 -2.34 -27.17 3.85
N GLY A 88 -2.36 -28.09 2.89
CA GLY A 88 -3.50 -28.30 2.01
C GLY A 88 -3.63 -27.27 0.87
N LEU A 89 -2.71 -26.29 0.78
CA LEU A 89 -2.57 -25.46 -0.41
C LEU A 89 -1.88 -26.21 -1.55
N GLU A 90 -2.12 -25.75 -2.77
CA GLU A 90 -1.53 -26.36 -3.96
C GLU A 90 -0.02 -26.33 -3.96
N LEU A 91 0.56 -27.39 -4.54
CA LEU A 91 1.99 -27.53 -4.69
C LEU A 91 2.47 -26.67 -5.87
N ASN A 92 3.72 -26.22 -5.79
CA ASN A 92 4.38 -25.49 -6.87
C ASN A 92 3.63 -24.22 -7.35
N THR A 93 2.89 -23.55 -6.45
CA THR A 93 2.09 -22.37 -6.77
C THR A 93 2.60 -21.10 -6.09
N THR A 94 2.13 -19.95 -6.55
CA THR A 94 2.29 -18.66 -5.86
C THR A 94 0.96 -18.27 -5.24
N ILE A 95 0.98 -17.97 -3.94
CA ILE A 95 -0.17 -17.46 -3.20
C ILE A 95 0.05 -16.01 -2.78
N GLU A 96 -1.03 -15.29 -2.54
CA GLU A 96 -0.98 -13.91 -2.03
C GLU A 96 -1.55 -13.86 -0.62
N ILE A 97 -0.76 -13.35 0.32
CA ILE A 97 -1.15 -13.15 1.71
C ILE A 97 -1.73 -11.74 1.83
N THR A 98 -2.96 -11.64 2.31
CA THR A 98 -3.66 -10.36 2.48
C THR A 98 -4.29 -10.27 3.86
N ILE A 99 -4.65 -9.05 4.25
CA ILE A 99 -5.33 -8.75 5.51
C ILE A 99 -6.56 -7.87 5.25
N ILE A 100 -7.63 -8.11 5.98
CA ILE A 100 -8.89 -7.37 5.90
C ILE A 100 -9.35 -6.92 7.28
N TYR A 101 -10.13 -5.84 7.31
CA TYR A 101 -10.87 -5.40 8.49
C TYR A 101 -12.11 -6.27 8.73
N ARG A 102 -12.43 -6.56 9.99
CA ARG A 102 -13.67 -7.24 10.40
C ARG A 102 -14.17 -6.70 11.74
N GLU A 103 -15.49 -6.55 11.85
CA GLU A 103 -16.18 -6.34 13.12
C GLU A 103 -16.74 -7.66 13.63
N ILE A 104 -16.47 -7.97 14.90
CA ILE A 104 -16.90 -9.20 15.56
C ILE A 104 -17.60 -8.82 16.87
N PRO A 105 -18.91 -9.07 17.01
CA PRO A 105 -19.58 -9.02 18.31
C PRO A 105 -18.93 -10.02 19.26
N GLU A 106 -18.46 -9.59 20.44
CA GLU A 106 -17.49 -10.35 21.22
C GLU A 106 -18.05 -11.04 22.48
N ASN A 107 -17.58 -12.28 22.71
CA ASN A 107 -17.72 -13.11 23.93
C ASN A 107 -16.46 -12.92 24.79
N PRO A 108 -16.54 -12.69 26.13
CA PRO A 108 -17.57 -13.12 27.09
C PRO A 108 -18.65 -12.12 27.44
N TYR A 109 -18.68 -10.95 26.83
CA TYR A 109 -19.57 -9.90 27.30
C TYR A 109 -20.97 -9.96 26.67
N GLN A 110 -21.59 -11.14 26.78
CA GLN A 110 -22.95 -11.40 26.36
C GLN A 110 -23.95 -11.21 27.50
N VAL A 111 -25.15 -10.76 27.18
CA VAL A 111 -26.26 -10.59 28.12
C VAL A 111 -27.52 -11.16 27.46
N GLU A 112 -28.23 -12.01 28.18
CA GLU A 112 -29.54 -12.51 27.76
C GLU A 112 -30.61 -11.46 28.08
N VAL A 113 -31.28 -10.95 27.04
CA VAL A 113 -32.35 -9.95 27.18
C VAL A 113 -33.56 -10.41 26.39
N GLY A 114 -34.65 -10.72 27.08
CA GLY A 114 -35.89 -11.17 26.43
C GLY A 114 -35.77 -12.50 25.66
N GLY A 115 -34.79 -13.34 26.01
CA GLY A 115 -34.50 -14.60 25.32
C GLY A 115 -33.57 -14.46 24.11
N GLU A 116 -33.00 -13.27 23.88
CA GLU A 116 -31.97 -13.04 22.87
C GLU A 116 -30.60 -12.79 23.51
N THR A 117 -29.58 -13.46 22.98
CA THR A 117 -28.18 -13.17 23.32
C THR A 117 -27.76 -11.85 22.67
N LYS A 118 -27.43 -10.86 23.50
CA LYS A 118 -26.89 -9.56 23.06
C LYS A 118 -25.43 -9.42 23.45
N PHE A 119 -24.65 -8.75 22.63
CA PHE A 119 -23.23 -8.47 22.89
C PHE A 119 -23.06 -7.02 23.35
N THR A 120 -22.29 -6.81 24.41
CA THR A 120 -22.02 -5.46 24.94
C THR A 120 -20.78 -4.81 24.33
N ARG A 121 -20.03 -5.55 23.50
CA ARG A 121 -18.81 -5.07 22.84
C ARG A 121 -18.72 -5.62 21.42
N THR A 122 -18.19 -4.78 20.53
CA THR A 122 -17.78 -5.16 19.18
C THR A 122 -16.27 -4.97 19.09
N SER A 123 -15.58 -6.02 18.66
CA SER A 123 -14.14 -5.99 18.40
C SER A 123 -13.88 -5.69 16.94
N GLU A 124 -13.07 -4.66 16.68
CA GLU A 124 -12.52 -4.36 15.37
C GLU A 124 -11.18 -5.10 15.23
N ARG A 125 -11.15 -6.18 14.45
CA ARG A 125 -9.99 -7.06 14.34
C ARG A 125 -9.66 -7.43 12.91
N PRO A 126 -8.39 -7.68 12.60
CA PRO A 126 -8.03 -8.17 11.28
C PRO A 126 -8.49 -9.62 11.06
N LYS A 127 -8.51 -10.01 9.79
CA LYS A 127 -8.55 -11.40 9.35
C LYS A 127 -7.56 -11.58 8.20
N PHE A 128 -6.84 -12.68 8.17
CA PHE A 128 -5.99 -13.02 7.03
C PHE A 128 -6.80 -13.69 5.93
N VAL A 129 -6.48 -13.36 4.69
CA VAL A 129 -7.06 -14.03 3.51
C VAL A 129 -5.94 -14.40 2.56
N ILE A 130 -5.86 -15.67 2.23
CA ILE A 130 -4.91 -16.25 1.28
C ILE A 130 -5.60 -16.36 -0.07
N TYR A 131 -5.05 -15.72 -1.09
CA TYR A 131 -5.49 -15.84 -2.49
C TYR A 131 -4.54 -16.77 -3.26
N GLY A 132 -5.03 -17.37 -4.34
CA GLY A 132 -4.28 -18.35 -5.14
C GLY A 132 -4.52 -19.81 -4.74
N GLY A 133 -5.47 -20.08 -3.83
CA GLY A 133 -5.96 -21.44 -3.57
C GLY A 133 -6.79 -21.97 -4.75
N THR A 134 -6.86 -23.30 -4.91
CA THR A 134 -7.79 -23.95 -5.86
C THR A 134 -9.18 -24.15 -5.28
N THR A 135 -9.28 -24.17 -3.95
CA THR A 135 -10.53 -24.33 -3.22
C THR A 135 -10.70 -23.20 -2.23
N ARG A 136 -11.95 -22.75 -2.07
CA ARG A 136 -12.31 -21.79 -1.02
C ARG A 136 -12.47 -22.54 0.30
N GLN A 137 -11.85 -22.03 1.35
CA GLN A 137 -12.02 -22.53 2.71
C GLN A 137 -12.16 -21.34 3.66
N ASP A 138 -13.25 -21.30 4.39
CA ASP A 138 -13.54 -20.18 5.29
C ASP A 138 -13.39 -20.63 6.76
N ASN A 139 -13.04 -19.68 7.61
CA ASN A 139 -12.97 -19.81 9.06
C ASN A 139 -11.92 -20.80 9.59
N LEU A 140 -10.75 -20.87 8.96
CA LEU A 140 -9.62 -21.63 9.45
C LEU A 140 -8.92 -20.91 10.61
N GLN A 141 -8.18 -21.67 11.42
CA GLN A 141 -7.40 -21.18 12.56
C GLN A 141 -8.24 -20.26 13.46
N ASP A 142 -9.27 -20.84 14.07
CA ASP A 142 -10.23 -20.17 14.94
C ASP A 142 -10.96 -18.99 14.27
N GLY A 143 -11.24 -19.13 12.98
CA GLY A 143 -11.95 -18.10 12.23
C GLY A 143 -11.09 -16.91 11.81
N ASN A 144 -9.76 -17.00 11.90
CA ASN A 144 -8.84 -15.88 11.61
C ASN A 144 -8.20 -15.93 10.23
N VAL A 145 -8.33 -17.04 9.51
CA VAL A 145 -7.75 -17.24 8.18
C VAL A 145 -8.82 -17.76 7.22
N ASP A 146 -8.91 -17.15 6.04
CA ASP A 146 -9.66 -17.70 4.90
C ASP A 146 -8.73 -18.00 3.73
N ILE A 147 -9.10 -18.97 2.90
CA ILE A 147 -8.48 -19.26 1.62
C ILE A 147 -9.51 -18.97 0.54
N LYS A 148 -9.13 -18.18 -0.46
CA LYS A 148 -9.95 -17.84 -1.63
C LYS A 148 -9.24 -18.25 -2.92
N THR A 149 -10.05 -18.49 -3.93
CA THR A 149 -9.57 -18.78 -5.28
C THR A 149 -9.30 -17.50 -6.06
N GLY A 150 -8.46 -17.60 -7.09
CA GLY A 150 -8.08 -16.47 -7.94
C GLY A 150 -7.12 -15.49 -7.26
N ASN A 151 -6.98 -14.30 -7.86
CA ASN A 151 -6.05 -13.27 -7.39
C ASN A 151 -6.71 -12.33 -6.38
N ALA A 152 -5.92 -11.74 -5.48
CA ALA A 152 -6.43 -10.71 -4.59
C ALA A 152 -6.90 -9.48 -5.38
N PRO A 153 -8.02 -8.84 -4.99
CA PRO A 153 -8.42 -7.54 -5.52
C PRO A 153 -7.31 -6.49 -5.33
N THR A 154 -7.18 -5.59 -6.29
CA THR A 154 -6.19 -4.49 -6.28
C THR A 154 -6.82 -3.13 -6.00
N ASP A 155 -8.12 -3.09 -5.69
CA ASP A 155 -8.91 -1.89 -5.41
C ASP A 155 -8.78 -1.37 -3.97
N GLY A 156 -8.00 -2.08 -3.13
CA GLY A 156 -7.76 -1.77 -1.73
C GLY A 156 -8.85 -2.24 -0.77
N THR A 157 -9.80 -3.06 -1.23
CA THR A 157 -10.75 -3.78 -0.35
C THR A 157 -10.03 -4.80 0.55
N VAL A 158 -8.86 -5.28 0.08
CA VAL A 158 -7.92 -6.08 0.84
C VAL A 158 -6.54 -5.43 0.78
N VAL A 159 -5.75 -5.56 1.85
CA VAL A 159 -4.37 -5.06 1.86
C VAL A 159 -3.41 -6.23 1.66
N ARG A 160 -2.66 -6.20 0.56
CA ARG A 160 -1.67 -7.24 0.23
C ARG A 160 -0.41 -7.08 1.08
N LEU A 161 0.01 -8.17 1.73
CA LEU A 161 1.17 -8.23 2.61
C LEU A 161 2.37 -8.90 1.97
N ALA A 162 2.17 -9.98 1.20
CA ALA A 162 3.27 -10.64 0.49
C ALA A 162 2.75 -11.55 -0.62
N GLN A 163 3.64 -11.90 -1.54
CA GLN A 163 3.51 -13.08 -2.38
C GLN A 163 4.41 -14.19 -1.84
N VAL A 164 3.90 -15.41 -1.74
CA VAL A 164 4.64 -16.56 -1.21
C VAL A 164 4.68 -17.65 -2.27
N ARG A 165 5.88 -18.12 -2.61
CA ARG A 165 6.07 -19.26 -3.52
C ARG A 165 6.16 -20.54 -2.73
N LEU A 166 5.30 -21.51 -3.05
CA LEU A 166 5.35 -22.86 -2.49
C LEU A 166 6.07 -23.80 -3.45
N ASP A 167 6.97 -24.65 -3.00
CA ASP A 167 7.69 -25.62 -3.84
C ASP A 167 6.84 -26.86 -4.17
N ASN A 168 7.45 -27.86 -4.82
CA ASN A 168 6.77 -29.11 -5.19
C ASN A 168 6.30 -29.95 -3.99
N ASN A 169 6.76 -29.66 -2.78
CA ASN A 169 6.34 -30.30 -1.54
C ASN A 169 5.31 -29.45 -0.75
N GLY A 170 4.98 -28.26 -1.28
CA GLY A 170 4.10 -27.29 -0.64
C GLY A 170 4.83 -26.44 0.39
N ASN A 171 6.16 -26.51 0.45
CA ASN A 171 6.96 -25.78 1.42
C ASN A 171 7.23 -24.36 0.92
N VAL A 172 7.33 -23.41 1.84
CA VAL A 172 7.66 -22.01 1.57
C VAL A 172 9.07 -21.92 0.99
N SER A 173 9.13 -21.67 -0.31
CA SER A 173 10.36 -21.48 -1.07
C SER A 173 10.85 -20.04 -0.96
N THR A 174 9.99 -19.08 -1.28
CA THR A 174 10.30 -17.65 -1.21
C THR A 174 9.14 -16.84 -0.65
N VAL A 175 9.46 -15.74 0.02
CA VAL A 175 8.49 -14.74 0.49
C VAL A 175 8.90 -13.40 -0.08
N ASP A 176 8.07 -12.85 -0.96
CA ASP A 176 8.25 -11.55 -1.58
C ASP A 176 7.35 -10.51 -0.91
N ASN A 177 7.97 -9.63 -0.15
CA ASN A 177 7.34 -8.52 0.56
C ASN A 177 7.36 -7.21 -0.25
N SER A 178 7.99 -7.18 -1.43
CA SER A 178 8.09 -5.96 -2.27
C SER A 178 6.77 -5.60 -2.96
N VAL A 179 5.85 -6.56 -3.04
CA VAL A 179 4.50 -6.40 -3.63
C VAL A 179 3.53 -5.59 -2.75
N ARG A 180 3.95 -5.20 -1.55
CA ARG A 180 3.15 -4.41 -0.61
C ARG A 180 2.93 -3.00 -1.17
N LYS A 181 1.68 -2.54 -1.16
CA LYS A 181 1.39 -1.11 -1.28
C LYS A 181 1.59 -0.47 0.08
N LEU A 182 2.49 0.51 0.18
CA LEU A 182 2.65 1.30 1.39
C LEU A 182 1.60 2.42 1.44
N ALA A 183 1.05 2.66 2.62
CA ALA A 183 0.23 3.84 2.87
C ALA A 183 1.12 5.08 2.83
N GLY A 184 0.53 6.22 2.45
CA GLY A 184 1.25 7.48 2.37
C GLY A 184 0.29 8.66 2.29
N ALA A 185 0.81 9.87 2.22
CA ALA A 185 -0.04 11.05 2.07
C ALA A 185 -0.77 11.00 0.72
N LYS A 186 -2.08 11.19 0.75
CA LYS A 186 -2.90 11.37 -0.45
C LYS A 186 -2.81 12.82 -0.86
N LEU A 187 -2.10 13.05 -1.95
CA LEU A 187 -2.04 14.37 -2.55
C LEU A 187 -3.39 14.63 -3.23
N PRO A 188 -4.02 15.80 -3.00
CA PRO A 188 -5.25 16.15 -3.70
C PRO A 188 -4.92 16.12 -5.18
N SER A 189 -5.59 15.31 -5.99
CA SER A 189 -5.29 15.23 -7.42
C SER A 189 -5.60 16.59 -8.05
N PRO A 190 -4.58 17.35 -8.43
CA PRO A 190 -4.79 18.42 -9.36
C PRO A 190 -4.83 17.72 -10.72
N ARG A 191 -5.53 18.27 -11.70
CA ARG A 191 -5.23 17.93 -13.10
C ARG A 191 -3.71 17.88 -13.25
N GLN A 192 -3.16 16.72 -13.60
CA GLN A 192 -1.75 16.45 -13.87
C GLN A 192 -0.87 17.71 -13.76
N PHE A 193 -0.25 17.96 -12.62
CA PHE A 193 0.89 18.88 -12.60
C PHE A 193 2.05 18.11 -13.20
N LEU A 194 2.03 18.06 -14.53
CA LEU A 194 3.17 17.75 -15.35
C LEU A 194 4.16 18.88 -15.10
N VAL A 195 5.29 18.60 -14.47
CA VAL A 195 6.32 19.62 -14.25
C VAL A 195 7.61 19.14 -14.89
N GLY A 196 7.50 18.44 -16.01
CA GLY A 196 8.64 18.14 -16.86
C GLY A 196 8.48 16.98 -17.83
N THR A 197 9.31 16.98 -18.86
CA THR A 197 9.50 15.87 -19.79
C THR A 197 10.99 15.59 -19.87
N ALA A 198 11.38 14.34 -19.60
CA ALA A 198 12.73 13.91 -19.89
C ALA A 198 12.92 13.78 -21.41
N GLN A 199 14.15 13.89 -21.89
CA GLN A 199 14.43 13.87 -23.34
C GLN A 199 14.00 12.57 -24.05
N ASN A 200 13.81 11.48 -23.31
CA ASN A 200 13.23 10.22 -23.79
C ASN A 200 11.69 10.22 -23.89
N GLY A 201 11.03 11.34 -23.56
CA GLY A 201 9.57 11.50 -23.53
C GLY A 201 8.90 11.10 -22.22
N GLU A 202 9.66 10.69 -21.19
CA GLU A 202 9.11 10.32 -19.89
C GLU A 202 8.54 11.54 -19.16
N LEU A 203 7.29 11.42 -18.72
CA LEU A 203 6.60 12.47 -17.98
C LEU A 203 6.98 12.42 -16.50
N ILE A 204 7.28 13.57 -15.93
CA ILE A 204 7.71 13.69 -14.53
C ILE A 204 6.55 14.29 -13.71
N PRO A 205 5.79 13.44 -12.99
CA PRO A 205 4.77 13.94 -12.07
C PRO A 205 5.46 14.55 -10.86
N VAL A 206 4.99 15.72 -10.41
CA VAL A 206 5.49 16.33 -9.16
C VAL A 206 4.35 16.59 -8.18
N PRO A 207 4.65 16.70 -6.87
CA PRO A 207 3.66 17.09 -5.87
C PRO A 207 3.17 18.53 -6.11
N ALA A 208 2.04 18.91 -5.50
CA ALA A 208 1.42 20.22 -5.70
C ALA A 208 2.40 21.40 -5.53
N GLY A 209 2.46 22.30 -6.53
CA GLY A 209 3.33 23.48 -6.55
C GLY A 209 3.70 23.91 -7.97
N THR A 210 4.51 24.95 -8.08
CA THR A 210 5.15 25.46 -9.31
C THR A 210 6.62 25.03 -9.37
N VAL A 211 7.29 25.18 -10.53
CA VAL A 211 8.75 24.96 -10.67
C VAL A 211 9.59 25.66 -9.59
N ASP A 212 9.13 26.82 -9.10
CA ASP A 212 9.84 27.62 -8.12
C ASP A 212 9.77 27.05 -6.69
N ASP A 213 8.78 26.20 -6.38
CA ASP A 213 8.61 25.59 -5.06
C ASP A 213 9.58 24.44 -4.78
N TRP A 214 10.30 23.98 -5.81
CA TRP A 214 11.09 22.76 -5.77
C TRP A 214 12.53 22.97 -6.19
N VAL A 215 13.43 22.17 -5.60
CA VAL A 215 14.78 21.89 -6.08
C VAL A 215 14.77 20.48 -6.65
N ILE A 216 15.23 20.34 -7.89
CA ILE A 216 15.41 19.03 -8.52
C ILE A 216 16.88 18.61 -8.51
N PHE A 217 17.13 17.40 -8.05
CA PHE A 217 18.41 16.72 -8.21
C PHE A 217 18.23 15.66 -9.29
N VAL A 218 19.18 15.59 -10.23
CA VAL A 218 19.16 14.62 -11.31
C VAL A 218 20.45 13.81 -11.30
N SER A 219 20.33 12.51 -11.57
CA SER A 219 21.46 11.58 -11.68
C SER A 219 21.23 10.66 -12.88
N PRO A 220 22.25 10.30 -13.66
CA PRO A 220 22.08 9.25 -14.66
C PRO A 220 21.76 7.91 -13.96
N ARG A 221 20.78 7.18 -14.49
CA ARG A 221 20.51 5.77 -14.15
C ARG A 221 21.23 4.86 -15.14
N GLU A 222 21.02 5.14 -16.43
CA GLU A 222 21.66 4.43 -17.53
C GLU A 222 22.11 5.45 -18.58
N LEU A 223 23.39 5.38 -18.91
CA LEU A 223 23.98 6.03 -20.07
C LEU A 223 24.43 4.86 -20.96
N GLU A 224 23.75 4.62 -22.08
CA GLU A 224 24.09 3.49 -22.97
C GLU A 224 25.60 3.52 -23.31
N VAL A 225 26.37 2.60 -22.74
CA VAL A 225 27.80 2.47 -23.06
C VAL A 225 27.92 1.66 -24.36
N ARG A 226 28.06 2.34 -25.49
CA ARG A 226 28.39 1.65 -26.75
C ARG A 226 29.89 1.41 -26.84
N LYS A 227 30.30 0.16 -27.11
CA LYS A 227 31.66 -0.14 -27.53
C LYS A 227 31.96 0.66 -28.78
N VAL A 228 32.95 1.54 -28.68
CA VAL A 228 33.45 2.31 -29.81
C VAL A 228 34.25 1.37 -30.72
N THR A 229 33.76 1.15 -31.93
CA THR A 229 34.55 0.47 -32.98
C THR A 229 35.34 1.53 -33.74
N GLY A 230 36.66 1.56 -33.59
CA GLY A 230 37.57 2.55 -34.21
C GLY A 230 38.70 2.99 -33.28
N ASP A 231 39.53 3.94 -33.72
CA ASP A 231 40.62 4.49 -32.92
C ASP A 231 40.07 5.25 -31.69
N PRO A 232 40.34 4.80 -30.45
CA PRO A 232 39.80 5.41 -29.24
C PRO A 232 40.34 6.82 -28.98
N PHE A 233 41.42 7.24 -29.64
CA PHE A 233 42.04 8.55 -29.44
C PHE A 233 41.46 9.67 -30.30
N LEU A 234 40.52 9.37 -31.20
CA LEU A 234 39.90 10.33 -32.14
C LEU A 234 38.38 10.50 -31.95
N GLN A 235 37.81 10.01 -30.85
CA GLN A 235 36.37 10.12 -30.60
C GLN A 235 36.08 10.98 -29.38
N ASP A 236 35.65 12.21 -29.65
CA ASP A 236 35.17 13.11 -28.61
C ASP A 236 33.69 12.82 -28.30
N PHE A 237 33.40 12.62 -27.02
CA PHE A 237 32.04 12.43 -26.51
C PHE A 237 31.67 13.54 -25.53
N LYS A 238 30.45 14.04 -25.66
CA LYS A 238 29.81 14.90 -24.65
C LYS A 238 28.80 14.05 -23.87
N MET A 239 28.86 14.10 -22.56
CA MET A 239 27.83 13.54 -21.68
C MET A 239 27.17 14.70 -20.93
N GLU A 240 25.84 14.74 -20.91
CA GLU A 240 25.10 15.76 -20.18
C GLU A 240 24.02 15.10 -19.33
N VAL A 241 24.02 15.47 -18.04
CA VAL A 241 22.91 15.22 -17.12
C VAL A 241 22.59 16.55 -16.45
N SER A 242 21.45 17.13 -16.79
CA SER A 242 21.05 18.45 -16.29
C SER A 242 19.53 18.53 -16.17
N ALA A 243 19.06 19.44 -15.31
CA ALA A 243 17.68 19.86 -15.26
C ALA A 243 17.62 21.37 -15.41
N GLN A 244 16.73 21.85 -16.28
CA GLN A 244 16.52 23.28 -16.49
C GLN A 244 15.05 23.64 -16.29
N PRO A 245 14.74 24.72 -15.56
CA PRO A 245 13.37 25.16 -15.38
C PRO A 245 12.85 25.80 -16.67
N GLU A 246 11.60 25.51 -17.01
CA GLU A 246 10.81 26.09 -18.09
C GLU A 246 9.44 26.54 -17.57
N THR A 247 8.69 27.26 -18.41
CA THR A 247 7.41 27.89 -18.09
C THR A 247 6.40 26.95 -17.42
N ASN A 248 6.39 25.66 -17.81
CA ASN A 248 5.42 24.66 -17.32
C ASN A 248 6.09 23.41 -16.75
N GLY A 249 7.38 23.46 -16.36
CA GLY A 249 8.07 22.27 -15.87
C GLY A 249 9.59 22.34 -15.93
N TRP A 250 10.25 21.22 -15.66
CA TRP A 250 11.67 21.02 -15.83
C TRP A 250 11.92 20.21 -17.10
N ILE A 251 12.88 20.63 -17.92
CA ILE A 251 13.47 19.74 -18.92
C ILE A 251 14.64 19.02 -18.26
N ILE A 252 14.56 17.69 -18.18
CA ILE A 252 15.70 16.85 -17.83
C ILE A 252 16.40 16.39 -19.11
N ARG A 253 17.67 16.77 -19.24
CA ARG A 253 18.55 16.27 -20.28
C ARG A 253 19.43 15.18 -19.67
N CYS A 254 19.37 13.99 -20.27
CA CYS A 254 20.25 12.88 -19.94
C CYS A 254 20.60 12.22 -21.28
N TYR A 255 21.81 12.46 -21.77
CA TYR A 255 22.23 11.91 -23.06
C TYR A 255 23.74 11.81 -23.17
N SER A 256 24.17 10.95 -24.09
CA SER A 256 25.52 10.95 -24.64
C SER A 256 25.47 11.38 -26.10
N GLN A 257 26.42 12.21 -26.52
CA GLN A 257 26.53 12.71 -27.89
C GLN A 257 27.93 12.44 -28.43
N LYS A 258 27.99 11.85 -29.62
CA LYS A 258 29.23 11.70 -30.36
C LYS A 258 29.49 12.98 -31.15
N LEU A 259 30.53 13.73 -30.79
CA LEU A 259 30.76 15.07 -31.34
C LEU A 259 31.18 15.05 -32.82
N SER A 260 31.80 13.96 -33.28
CA SER A 260 32.22 13.83 -34.69
C SER A 260 31.07 13.56 -35.67
N THR A 261 29.94 13.05 -35.20
CA THR A 261 28.77 12.71 -36.05
C THR A 261 27.49 13.41 -35.60
N ASP A 262 27.57 14.25 -34.56
CA ASP A 262 26.46 14.91 -33.89
C ASP A 262 25.33 13.94 -33.45
N GLN A 263 25.66 12.66 -33.27
CA GLN A 263 24.69 11.63 -32.98
C GLN A 263 24.38 11.63 -31.47
N VAL A 264 23.13 11.93 -31.12
CA VAL A 264 22.63 11.94 -29.74
C VAL A 264 21.99 10.59 -29.41
N THR A 265 22.35 10.02 -28.27
CA THR A 265 21.73 8.83 -27.69
C THR A 265 21.10 9.21 -26.36
N PRO A 266 19.75 9.15 -26.24
CA PRO A 266 19.06 9.42 -24.99
C PRO A 266 19.46 8.41 -23.90
N GLY A 267 19.67 8.90 -22.69
CA GLY A 267 19.84 8.09 -21.48
C GLY A 267 18.62 8.17 -20.57
N ILE A 268 18.66 7.42 -19.47
CA ILE A 268 17.63 7.44 -18.43
C ILE A 268 18.19 8.16 -17.20
N ALA A 269 17.43 9.08 -16.62
CA ALA A 269 17.80 9.77 -15.39
C ALA A 269 16.90 9.35 -14.22
N ASN A 270 17.51 9.22 -13.03
CA ASN A 270 16.82 9.32 -11.76
C ASN A 270 16.70 10.78 -11.35
N TYR A 271 15.66 11.12 -10.61
CA TYR A 271 15.50 12.44 -10.02
C TYR A 271 14.98 12.36 -8.59
N MET A 272 15.27 13.41 -7.82
CA MET A 272 14.73 13.65 -6.48
C MET A 272 14.28 15.10 -6.40
N LEU A 273 13.05 15.31 -5.92
CA LEU A 273 12.49 16.64 -5.69
C LEU A 273 12.52 16.94 -4.20
N LEU A 274 13.15 18.06 -3.85
CA LEU A 274 13.13 18.62 -2.51
C LEU A 274 12.32 19.91 -2.55
N ARG A 275 11.42 20.09 -1.59
CA ARG A 275 10.73 21.36 -1.44
C ARG A 275 11.73 22.41 -0.90
N LYS A 276 11.71 23.62 -1.47
CA LYS A 276 12.46 24.75 -0.92
C LYS A 276 11.94 25.18 0.44
#